data_AF-A0A1Q6WEA1-F1
#
_entry.id   AF-A0A1Q6WEA1-F1
#
_cell.length_a   1.000
_cell.length_b   1.000
_cell.length_c   1.000
_cell.angle_alpha   90.00
_cell.angle_beta   90.00
_cell.angle_gamma   90.00
#
_symmetry.space_group_name_H-M   'P 1'
#
loop_
_entity.id
_entity.type
_entity.pdbx_description
1 polymer ?
#
loop_
_entity_poly.entity_id
_entity_poly.type
_entity_poly.pdbx_seq_one_letter_code
_entity_poly.pdbx_strand_id
1 'polypeptide(L)'
;MHRSDQALAIHALKSAAPYIRMYKGKTFVVKAGGGVFGEAQATRLLIEQIALLHHFGVRVVLVHGGGPQLTELGAALGVPARMVDGRRITDEKSIELIAMVLNGLINTRVLGICRALNIEAVGVSGVDAGLVRAHRRPPVRGSAGGELIDFGFVGDIDAVDGTVLRKLLDNGLMPVVSPLSADESGTLLNINADTVAAAIGASLQAEKLILCTGAPGILASVDDPRSLVSYTDLAGLKRLRDEGRIADGMLPKALAIENAIRGGVRRVHVVSYRSPEGILGEVFTNEGTGTLVVADVNALTPAEQLSAP
;
A
#
# COMPACT_ATOMS: atom_id res chain seq x y z
N MET A 1 17.33 12.48 -28.84
CA MET A 1 16.22 13.40 -28.51
C MET A 1 16.17 14.47 -29.56
N HIS A 2 15.03 14.64 -30.23
CA HIS A 2 14.81 15.81 -31.09
C HIS A 2 14.68 17.08 -30.24
N ARG A 3 14.90 18.25 -30.84
CA ARG A 3 14.89 19.54 -30.13
C ARG A 3 13.53 19.86 -29.49
N SER A 4 12.43 19.37 -30.07
CA SER A 4 11.08 19.41 -29.51
C SER A 4 10.95 18.60 -28.22
N ASP A 5 11.55 17.40 -28.19
CA ASP A 5 11.52 16.50 -27.03
C ASP A 5 12.30 17.10 -25.86
N GLN A 6 13.37 17.83 -26.17
CA GLN A 6 14.16 18.55 -25.16
C GLN A 6 13.38 19.67 -24.50
N ALA A 7 12.64 20.46 -25.28
CA ALA A 7 11.80 21.53 -24.74
C ALA A 7 10.68 20.95 -23.85
N LEU A 8 10.03 19.86 -24.29
CA LEU A 8 8.99 19.18 -23.53
C LEU A 8 9.53 18.60 -22.21
N ALA A 9 10.69 17.94 -22.24
CA ALA A 9 11.33 17.38 -21.05
C ALA A 9 11.72 18.48 -20.04
N ILE A 10 12.29 19.59 -20.51
CA ILE A 10 12.63 20.74 -19.65
C ILE A 10 11.36 21.35 -19.05
N HIS A 11 10.29 21.48 -19.82
CA HIS A 11 9.00 21.97 -19.33
C HIS A 11 8.44 21.05 -18.23
N ALA A 12 8.39 19.74 -18.46
CA ALA A 12 7.92 18.77 -17.49
C ALA A 12 8.70 18.84 -16.16
N LEU A 13 10.04 18.94 -16.23
CA LEU A 13 10.89 19.09 -15.04
C LEU A 13 10.61 20.41 -14.30
N LYS A 14 10.42 21.52 -15.02
CA LYS A 14 10.06 22.81 -14.42
C LYS A 14 8.70 22.75 -13.73
N SER A 15 7.73 22.08 -14.34
CA SER A 15 6.39 21.89 -13.78
C SER A 15 6.37 20.97 -12.56
N ALA A 16 7.26 19.95 -12.51
CA ALA A 16 7.39 19.06 -11.37
C ALA A 16 8.18 19.67 -10.19
N ALA A 17 9.07 20.64 -10.46
CA ALA A 17 9.96 21.20 -9.44
C ALA A 17 9.28 21.76 -8.16
N PRO A 18 8.10 22.41 -8.22
CA PRO A 18 7.36 22.84 -7.03
C PRO A 18 6.95 21.66 -6.14
N TYR A 19 6.42 20.59 -6.72
CA TYR A 19 6.02 19.38 -6.00
C TYR A 19 7.22 18.66 -5.39
N ILE A 20 8.34 18.58 -6.13
CA ILE A 20 9.59 18.03 -5.60
C ILE A 20 10.02 18.79 -4.35
N ARG A 21 10.00 20.13 -4.37
CA ARG A 21 10.32 20.95 -3.19
C ARG A 21 9.33 20.73 -2.04
N MET A 22 8.04 20.59 -2.34
CA MET A 22 6.99 20.39 -1.34
C MET A 22 7.14 19.05 -0.60
N TYR A 23 7.50 17.98 -1.31
CA TYR A 23 7.55 16.63 -0.77
C TYR A 23 8.95 16.16 -0.35
N LYS A 24 10.00 16.93 -0.65
CA LYS A 24 11.34 16.62 -0.17
C LYS A 24 11.37 16.51 1.37
N GLY A 25 11.91 15.42 1.88
CA GLY A 25 11.97 15.10 3.31
C GLY A 25 10.65 14.62 3.92
N LYS A 26 9.55 14.58 3.16
CA LYS A 26 8.28 14.02 3.61
C LYS A 26 8.27 12.50 3.50
N THR A 27 7.55 11.86 4.41
CA THR A 27 7.41 10.40 4.43
C THR A 27 6.21 9.95 3.63
N PHE A 28 6.42 9.08 2.64
CA PHE A 28 5.36 8.42 1.89
C PHE A 28 5.38 6.93 2.20
N VAL A 29 4.22 6.36 2.46
CA VAL A 29 4.05 4.90 2.54
C VAL A 29 3.37 4.43 1.26
N VAL A 30 4.02 3.55 0.51
CA VAL A 30 3.47 3.00 -0.73
C VAL A 30 3.13 1.54 -0.47
N LYS A 31 1.87 1.17 -0.61
CA LYS A 31 1.43 -0.22 -0.57
C LYS A 31 1.28 -0.75 -1.99
N ALA A 32 2.01 -1.80 -2.33
CA ALA A 32 1.89 -2.51 -3.60
C ALA A 32 0.99 -3.74 -3.49
N GLY A 33 -0.07 -3.80 -4.29
CA GLY A 33 -0.94 -4.98 -4.42
C GLY A 33 -0.21 -6.18 -5.01
N GLY A 34 -0.55 -7.40 -4.55
CA GLY A 34 0.15 -8.63 -4.93
C GLY A 34 0.15 -8.95 -6.43
N GLY A 35 -0.84 -8.46 -7.17
CA GLY A 35 -0.96 -8.70 -8.62
C GLY A 35 0.22 -8.14 -9.43
N VAL A 36 0.83 -7.03 -8.99
CA VAL A 36 1.96 -6.43 -9.72
C VAL A 36 3.20 -7.33 -9.71
N PHE A 37 3.34 -8.20 -8.71
CA PHE A 37 4.48 -9.10 -8.56
C PHE A 37 4.38 -10.38 -9.39
N GLY A 38 3.30 -10.56 -10.15
CA GLY A 38 3.13 -11.68 -11.07
C GLY A 38 3.95 -11.53 -12.34
N GLU A 39 4.22 -10.28 -12.75
CA GLU A 39 4.94 -9.96 -13.98
C GLU A 39 6.19 -9.14 -13.67
N ALA A 40 7.36 -9.61 -14.12
CA ALA A 40 8.63 -8.95 -13.85
C ALA A 40 8.68 -7.51 -14.38
N GLN A 41 8.11 -7.27 -15.57
CA GLN A 41 8.06 -5.94 -16.16
C GLN A 41 7.14 -4.99 -15.37
N ALA A 42 5.95 -5.45 -14.96
CA ALA A 42 5.04 -4.66 -14.14
C ALA A 42 5.66 -4.32 -12.78
N THR A 43 6.33 -5.29 -12.14
CA THR A 43 7.08 -5.05 -10.90
C THR A 43 8.16 -4.00 -11.12
N ARG A 44 8.96 -4.13 -12.19
CA ARG A 44 10.03 -3.17 -12.49
C ARG A 44 9.50 -1.75 -12.68
N LEU A 45 8.45 -1.57 -13.49
CA LEU A 45 7.84 -0.26 -13.74
C LEU A 45 7.32 0.38 -12.45
N LEU A 46 6.73 -0.41 -11.54
CA LEU A 46 6.31 0.10 -10.24
C LEU A 46 7.50 0.58 -9.40
N ILE A 47 8.57 -0.22 -9.31
CA ILE A 47 9.75 0.16 -8.52
C ILE A 47 10.48 1.36 -9.15
N GLU A 48 10.49 1.50 -10.49
CA GLU A 48 11.05 2.68 -11.17
C GLU A 48 10.32 3.98 -10.77
N GLN A 49 8.98 3.95 -10.64
CA GLN A 49 8.23 5.09 -10.13
C GLN A 49 8.58 5.42 -8.67
N ILE A 50 8.72 4.39 -7.83
CA ILE A 50 9.13 4.55 -6.42
C ILE A 50 10.56 5.10 -6.32
N ALA A 51 11.46 4.66 -7.20
CA ALA A 51 12.84 5.13 -7.29
C ALA A 51 12.90 6.63 -7.51
N LEU A 52 12.07 7.16 -8.42
CA LEU A 52 12.03 8.59 -8.70
C LEU A 52 11.59 9.41 -7.48
N LEU A 53 10.59 8.94 -6.72
CA LEU A 53 10.22 9.59 -5.46
C LEU A 53 11.41 9.62 -4.48
N HIS A 54 12.08 8.49 -4.31
CA HIS A 54 13.23 8.37 -3.43
C HIS A 54 14.38 9.30 -3.86
N HIS A 55 14.74 9.33 -5.14
CA HIS A 55 15.79 10.20 -5.68
C HIS A 55 15.45 11.70 -5.58
N PHE A 56 14.18 12.05 -5.59
CA PHE A 56 13.72 13.43 -5.32
C PHE A 56 13.73 13.80 -3.84
N GLY A 57 14.17 12.89 -2.97
CA GLY A 57 14.36 13.11 -1.54
C GLY A 57 13.09 12.84 -0.72
N VAL A 58 12.10 12.14 -1.27
CA VAL A 58 10.96 11.63 -0.51
C VAL A 58 11.43 10.42 0.32
N ARG A 59 11.05 10.39 1.59
CA ARG A 59 11.34 9.28 2.51
C ARG A 59 10.30 8.18 2.27
N VAL A 60 10.61 7.21 1.40
CA VAL A 60 9.64 6.17 1.00
C VAL A 60 9.75 4.92 1.89
N VAL A 61 8.59 4.40 2.32
CA VAL A 61 8.44 3.05 2.86
C VAL A 61 7.55 2.25 1.91
N LEU A 62 8.05 1.13 1.39
CA LEU A 62 7.27 0.25 0.53
C LEU A 62 6.71 -0.91 1.35
N VAL A 63 5.40 -1.12 1.37
CA VAL A 63 4.75 -2.30 1.94
C VAL A 63 4.22 -3.15 0.79
N HIS A 64 4.52 -4.45 0.76
CA HIS A 64 4.10 -5.31 -0.35
C HIS A 64 3.12 -6.40 0.07
N GLY A 65 2.24 -6.80 -0.84
CA GLY A 65 1.46 -8.04 -0.72
C GLY A 65 2.11 -9.22 -1.45
N GLY A 66 1.35 -10.29 -1.64
CA GLY A 66 1.79 -11.44 -2.44
C GLY A 66 0.73 -12.51 -2.69
N GLY A 67 -0.55 -12.14 -2.64
CA GLY A 67 -1.68 -13.08 -2.70
C GLY A 67 -1.63 -14.06 -3.87
N PRO A 68 -1.46 -13.60 -5.13
CA PRO A 68 -1.37 -14.49 -6.28
C PRO A 68 -0.19 -15.47 -6.20
N GLN A 69 0.99 -15.01 -5.79
CA GLN A 69 2.20 -15.82 -5.68
C GLN A 69 2.06 -16.90 -4.59
N LEU A 70 1.39 -16.56 -3.48
CA LEU A 70 1.04 -17.51 -2.42
C LEU A 70 0.09 -18.61 -2.92
N THR A 71 -0.91 -18.25 -3.74
CA THR A 71 -1.84 -19.23 -4.30
C THR A 71 -1.15 -20.15 -5.29
N GLU A 72 -0.36 -19.61 -6.20
CA GLU A 72 0.36 -20.38 -7.22
C GLU A 72 1.37 -21.35 -6.58
N LEU A 73 2.28 -20.85 -5.74
CA LEU A 73 3.30 -21.69 -5.11
C LEU A 73 2.68 -22.65 -4.10
N GLY A 74 1.64 -22.23 -3.38
CA GLY A 74 0.92 -23.10 -2.44
C GLY A 74 0.28 -24.29 -3.16
N ALA A 75 -0.36 -24.07 -4.30
CA ALA A 75 -0.90 -25.17 -5.10
C ALA A 75 0.21 -26.15 -5.56
N ALA A 76 1.35 -25.62 -6.04
CA ALA A 76 2.48 -26.43 -6.46
C ALA A 76 3.12 -27.26 -5.32
N LEU A 77 3.06 -26.75 -4.08
CA LEU A 77 3.61 -27.42 -2.89
C LEU A 77 2.58 -28.23 -2.10
N GLY A 78 1.35 -28.39 -2.61
CA GLY A 78 0.29 -29.15 -1.94
C GLY A 78 -0.34 -28.46 -0.72
N VAL A 79 -0.22 -27.12 -0.64
CA VAL A 79 -0.85 -26.25 0.37
C VAL A 79 -1.78 -25.24 -0.34
N PRO A 80 -2.92 -25.71 -0.91
CA PRO A 80 -3.81 -24.84 -1.68
C PRO A 80 -4.46 -23.76 -0.81
N ALA A 81 -4.67 -22.59 -1.41
CA ALA A 81 -5.31 -21.46 -0.75
C ALA A 81 -6.75 -21.77 -0.34
N ARG A 82 -7.10 -21.52 0.93
CA ARG A 82 -8.47 -21.57 1.43
C ARG A 82 -8.95 -20.16 1.76
N MET A 83 -10.02 -19.71 1.11
CA MET A 83 -10.54 -18.35 1.25
C MET A 83 -11.95 -18.37 1.83
N VAL A 84 -12.22 -17.51 2.81
CA VAL A 84 -13.55 -17.25 3.36
C VAL A 84 -13.71 -15.74 3.54
N ASP A 85 -14.82 -15.17 3.07
CA ASP A 85 -15.10 -13.73 3.11
C ASP A 85 -13.94 -12.85 2.59
N GLY A 86 -13.32 -13.28 1.48
CA GLY A 86 -12.19 -12.57 0.87
C GLY A 86 -10.89 -12.62 1.67
N ARG A 87 -10.81 -13.40 2.75
CA ARG A 87 -9.64 -13.57 3.60
C ARG A 87 -9.12 -15.01 3.53
N ARG A 88 -7.80 -15.17 3.66
CA ARG A 88 -7.13 -16.47 3.63
C ARG A 88 -7.18 -17.11 5.01
N ILE A 89 -7.73 -18.32 5.11
CA ILE A 89 -7.51 -19.19 6.26
C ILE A 89 -6.04 -19.60 6.25
N THR A 90 -5.35 -19.36 7.36
CA THR A 90 -3.92 -19.59 7.49
C THR A 90 -3.69 -20.66 8.55
N ASP A 91 -3.45 -21.90 8.15
CA ASP A 91 -3.00 -22.97 9.04
C ASP A 91 -1.47 -22.97 9.19
N GLU A 92 -0.94 -23.97 9.91
CA GLU A 92 0.50 -24.10 10.22
C GLU A 92 1.36 -24.20 8.96
N LYS A 93 0.96 -25.04 8.00
CA LYS A 93 1.66 -25.15 6.70
C LYS A 93 1.55 -23.86 5.89
N SER A 94 0.41 -23.19 5.97
CA SER A 94 0.16 -21.95 5.24
C SER A 94 0.99 -20.79 5.79
N ILE A 95 1.19 -20.69 7.11
CA ILE A 95 1.98 -19.59 7.69
C ILE A 95 3.47 -19.73 7.34
N GLU A 96 4.01 -20.95 7.31
CA GLU A 96 5.38 -21.22 6.84
C GLU A 96 5.56 -20.81 5.37
N LEU A 97 4.62 -21.23 4.50
CA LEU A 97 4.62 -20.83 3.10
C LEU A 97 4.56 -19.31 2.94
N ILE A 98 3.72 -18.64 3.73
CA ILE A 98 3.58 -17.18 3.71
C ILE A 98 4.89 -16.51 4.07
N ALA A 99 5.56 -16.96 5.13
CA ALA A 99 6.86 -16.41 5.53
C ALA A 99 7.91 -16.57 4.42
N MET A 100 8.01 -17.77 3.82
CA MET A 100 8.96 -18.04 2.72
C MET A 100 8.69 -17.17 1.49
N VAL A 101 7.43 -17.02 1.07
CA VAL A 101 7.07 -16.28 -0.14
C VAL A 101 7.15 -14.77 0.06
N LEU A 102 6.59 -14.24 1.15
CA LEU A 102 6.56 -12.81 1.38
C LEU A 102 7.94 -12.28 1.78
N ASN A 103 8.58 -12.85 2.81
CA ASN A 103 9.86 -12.35 3.31
C ASN A 103 11.03 -12.81 2.42
N GLY A 104 10.97 -14.03 1.90
CA GLY A 104 12.02 -14.56 1.04
C GLY A 104 11.85 -14.09 -0.40
N LEU A 105 10.90 -14.68 -1.13
CA LEU A 105 10.83 -14.55 -2.59
C LEU A 105 10.49 -13.13 -3.06
N ILE A 106 9.37 -12.56 -2.61
CA ILE A 106 8.88 -11.28 -3.12
C ILE A 106 9.78 -10.13 -2.63
N ASN A 107 10.06 -10.08 -1.33
CA ASN A 107 10.90 -9.02 -0.76
C ASN A 107 12.28 -9.00 -1.44
N THR A 108 12.95 -10.16 -1.58
CA THR A 108 14.26 -10.24 -2.24
C THR A 108 14.21 -9.82 -3.71
N ARG A 109 13.15 -10.17 -4.45
CA ARG A 109 12.98 -9.71 -5.85
C ARG A 109 12.85 -8.18 -5.93
N VAL A 110 12.08 -7.58 -5.05
CA VAL A 110 11.95 -6.12 -4.95
C VAL A 110 13.30 -5.48 -4.63
N LEU A 111 14.02 -5.99 -3.63
CA LEU A 111 15.37 -5.50 -3.29
C LEU A 111 16.35 -5.66 -4.46
N GLY A 112 16.26 -6.74 -5.23
CA GLY A 112 17.06 -6.94 -6.44
C GLY A 112 16.85 -5.86 -7.50
N ILE A 113 15.60 -5.44 -7.70
CA ILE A 113 15.25 -4.32 -8.61
C ILE A 113 15.73 -2.99 -8.02
N CYS A 114 15.55 -2.77 -6.72
CA CYS A 114 16.06 -1.57 -6.03
C CYS A 114 17.57 -1.41 -6.24
N ARG A 115 18.34 -2.49 -6.06
CA ARG A 115 19.78 -2.51 -6.33
C ARG A 115 20.11 -2.13 -7.78
N ALA A 116 19.37 -2.67 -8.76
CA ALA A 116 19.56 -2.34 -10.17
C ALA A 116 19.25 -0.87 -10.50
N LEU A 117 18.47 -0.20 -9.65
CA LEU A 117 18.11 1.22 -9.76
C LEU A 117 18.93 2.12 -8.82
N ASN A 118 19.97 1.59 -8.15
CA ASN A 118 20.79 2.32 -7.17
C ASN A 118 19.98 2.92 -6.01
N ILE A 119 18.98 2.18 -5.52
CA ILE A 119 18.28 2.50 -4.28
C ILE A 119 18.87 1.64 -3.16
N GLU A 120 19.36 2.28 -2.11
CA GLU A 120 19.79 1.60 -0.89
C GLU A 120 18.56 1.17 -0.09
N ALA A 121 18.06 -0.04 -0.37
CA ALA A 121 16.86 -0.59 0.23
C ALA A 121 17.16 -1.71 1.23
N VAL A 122 16.36 -1.81 2.29
CA VAL A 122 16.46 -2.86 3.32
C VAL A 122 15.12 -3.57 3.48
N GLY A 123 15.15 -4.90 3.38
CA GLY A 123 13.99 -5.75 3.64
C GLY A 123 13.75 -5.94 5.13
N VAL A 124 12.52 -5.71 5.57
CA VAL A 124 12.07 -6.00 6.94
C VAL A 124 10.65 -6.55 6.93
N SER A 125 10.21 -7.11 8.04
CA SER A 125 8.84 -7.55 8.31
C SER A 125 8.32 -6.86 9.57
N GLY A 126 7.07 -7.11 9.94
CA GLY A 126 6.51 -6.67 11.22
C GLY A 126 7.20 -7.31 12.44
N VAL A 127 7.83 -8.47 12.28
CA VAL A 127 8.58 -9.15 13.35
C VAL A 127 9.86 -8.38 13.70
N ASP A 128 10.53 -7.83 12.69
CA ASP A 128 11.87 -7.25 12.83
C ASP A 128 11.85 -6.02 13.75
N ALA A 129 12.62 -6.11 14.83
CA ALA A 129 12.68 -5.10 15.90
C ALA A 129 11.31 -4.77 16.55
N GLY A 130 10.32 -5.67 16.45
CA GLY A 130 8.98 -5.46 17.00
C GLY A 130 8.19 -4.35 16.28
N LEU A 131 8.46 -4.14 14.99
CA LEU A 131 7.83 -3.10 14.17
C LEU A 131 6.30 -3.13 14.25
N VAL A 132 5.70 -4.31 14.16
CA VAL A 132 4.25 -4.51 14.30
C VAL A 132 4.02 -5.47 15.47
N ARG A 133 3.35 -5.04 16.53
CA ARG A 133 2.85 -5.94 17.58
C ARG A 133 1.42 -6.33 17.27
N ALA A 134 1.13 -7.62 17.39
CA ALA A 134 -0.17 -8.17 17.02
C ALA A 134 -0.55 -9.35 17.91
N HIS A 135 -1.84 -9.65 17.96
CA HIS A 135 -2.37 -10.86 18.56
C HIS A 135 -3.14 -11.67 17.52
N ARG A 136 -3.30 -12.97 17.79
CA ARG A 136 -4.10 -13.84 16.94
C ARG A 136 -5.56 -13.39 16.97
N ARG A 137 -6.13 -13.14 15.80
CA ARG A 137 -7.53 -12.75 15.66
C ARG A 137 -8.45 -13.85 16.24
N PRO A 138 -9.38 -13.51 17.14
CA PRO A 138 -10.37 -14.47 17.63
C PRO A 138 -11.35 -14.86 16.49
N PRO A 139 -12.04 -16.01 16.59
CA PRO A 139 -13.06 -16.38 15.61
C PRO A 139 -14.11 -15.27 15.44
N VAL A 140 -14.41 -14.92 14.19
CA VAL A 140 -15.37 -13.85 13.85
C VAL A 140 -16.58 -14.41 13.14
N ARG A 141 -17.73 -13.75 13.28
CA ARG A 141 -18.94 -14.13 12.53
C ARG A 141 -18.74 -13.88 11.04
N GLY A 142 -19.07 -14.87 10.22
CA GLY A 142 -19.06 -14.70 8.76
C GLY A 142 -20.08 -13.69 8.25
N SER A 143 -19.83 -13.19 7.04
CA SER A 143 -20.69 -12.21 6.35
C SER A 143 -22.15 -12.68 6.21
N ALA A 144 -22.37 -13.99 6.12
CA ALA A 144 -23.68 -14.62 6.05
C ALA A 144 -24.40 -14.81 7.43
N GLY A 145 -23.84 -14.28 8.52
CA GLY A 145 -24.53 -14.16 9.82
C GLY A 145 -24.62 -15.42 10.69
N GLY A 146 -24.10 -16.57 10.23
CA GLY A 146 -24.24 -17.86 10.90
C GLY A 146 -23.02 -18.31 11.74
N GLU A 147 -21.97 -18.78 11.06
CA GLU A 147 -20.87 -19.52 11.68
C GLU A 147 -19.73 -18.62 12.17
N LEU A 148 -19.10 -19.00 13.28
CA LEU A 148 -17.83 -18.42 13.72
C LEU A 148 -16.70 -19.00 12.88
N ILE A 149 -16.01 -18.15 12.14
CA ILE A 149 -14.89 -18.54 11.29
C ILE A 149 -13.60 -18.27 12.04
N ASP A 150 -12.83 -19.33 12.24
CA ASP A 150 -11.44 -19.24 12.68
C ASP A 150 -10.52 -19.10 11.45
N PHE A 151 -9.81 -17.99 11.37
CA PHE A 151 -8.85 -17.72 10.29
C PHE A 151 -7.45 -18.30 10.54
N GLY A 152 -7.22 -18.96 11.69
CA GLY A 152 -5.95 -19.58 12.04
C GLY A 152 -4.90 -18.55 12.46
N PHE A 153 -3.69 -18.61 11.90
CA PHE A 153 -2.56 -17.72 12.16
C PHE A 153 -2.72 -16.36 11.46
N VAL A 154 -3.87 -15.71 11.64
CA VAL A 154 -4.16 -14.37 11.16
C VAL A 154 -4.16 -13.40 12.34
N GLY A 155 -3.47 -12.27 12.19
CA GLY A 155 -3.29 -11.30 13.26
C GLY A 155 -4.13 -10.03 13.12
N ASP A 156 -4.44 -9.43 14.27
CA ASP A 156 -4.88 -8.03 14.42
C ASP A 156 -3.77 -7.20 15.06
N ILE A 157 -3.55 -5.99 14.58
CA ILE A 157 -2.47 -5.11 15.05
C ILE A 157 -2.87 -4.48 16.39
N ASP A 158 -2.00 -4.62 17.40
CA ASP A 158 -2.12 -3.94 18.68
C ASP A 158 -1.43 -2.57 18.63
N ALA A 159 -0.22 -2.53 18.08
CA ALA A 159 0.57 -1.31 17.98
C ALA A 159 1.65 -1.41 16.89
N VAL A 160 2.07 -0.26 16.35
CA VAL A 160 3.21 -0.16 15.43
C VAL A 160 4.26 0.78 16.01
N ASP A 161 5.48 0.26 16.21
CA ASP A 161 6.64 1.05 16.59
C ASP A 161 7.50 1.36 15.35
N GLY A 162 7.27 2.53 14.75
CA GLY A 162 8.02 3.00 13.59
C GLY A 162 9.50 3.35 13.85
N THR A 163 10.06 3.09 15.04
CA THR A 163 11.43 3.51 15.39
C THR A 163 12.48 2.91 14.47
N VAL A 164 12.36 1.62 14.13
CA VAL A 164 13.28 0.98 13.18
C VAL A 164 13.17 1.61 11.79
N LEU A 165 11.95 1.90 11.31
CA LEU A 165 11.74 2.53 10.02
C LEU A 165 12.29 3.96 10.00
N ARG A 166 12.10 4.75 11.06
CA ARG A 166 12.67 6.10 11.18
C ARG A 166 14.19 6.07 11.08
N LYS A 167 14.85 5.17 11.82
CA LYS A 167 16.31 5.00 11.76
C LYS A 167 16.81 4.65 10.36
N LEU A 168 16.13 3.73 9.65
CA LEU A 168 16.49 3.40 8.27
C LEU A 168 16.36 4.62 7.36
N LEU A 169 15.21 5.30 7.42
CA LEU A 169 14.92 6.49 6.62
C LEU A 169 15.88 7.66 6.91
N ASP A 170 16.26 7.87 8.18
CA ASP A 170 17.21 8.92 8.58
C ASP A 170 18.63 8.67 8.03
N ASN A 171 18.98 7.40 7.78
CA ASN A 171 20.22 7.00 7.12
C ASN A 171 20.10 6.91 5.58
N GLY A 172 19.00 7.40 5.01
CA GLY A 172 18.77 7.36 3.57
C GLY A 172 18.34 6.01 3.01
N LEU A 173 18.11 5.01 3.86
CA LEU A 173 17.71 3.66 3.43
C LEU A 173 16.20 3.60 3.20
N MET A 174 15.77 2.98 2.10
CA MET A 174 14.36 2.73 1.78
C MET A 174 13.87 1.39 2.39
N PRO A 175 12.98 1.37 3.38
CA PRO A 175 12.46 0.12 3.93
C PRO A 175 11.47 -0.55 2.97
N VAL A 176 11.62 -1.87 2.79
CA VAL A 176 10.68 -2.73 2.05
C VAL A 176 10.09 -3.74 3.03
N VAL A 177 8.83 -3.52 3.39
CA VAL A 177 8.13 -4.19 4.49
C VAL A 177 7.20 -5.29 3.97
N SER A 178 7.37 -6.51 4.46
CA SER A 178 6.39 -7.58 4.31
C SER A 178 5.36 -7.57 5.46
N PRO A 179 4.10 -7.99 5.24
CA PRO A 179 3.00 -7.84 6.20
C PRO A 179 2.87 -9.06 7.13
N LEU A 180 4.01 -9.62 7.57
CA LEU A 180 4.07 -10.71 8.52
C LEU A 180 4.47 -10.13 9.90
N SER A 181 3.83 -10.61 10.96
CA SER A 181 4.26 -10.29 12.32
C SER A 181 4.30 -11.53 13.22
N ALA A 182 4.49 -11.34 14.52
CA ALA A 182 4.39 -12.36 15.54
C ALA A 182 3.61 -11.83 16.76
N ASP A 183 3.00 -12.74 17.51
CA ASP A 183 2.46 -12.44 18.83
C ASP A 183 3.54 -12.39 19.93
N GLU A 184 3.14 -12.12 21.17
CA GLU A 184 4.06 -12.04 22.32
C GLU A 184 4.82 -13.35 22.59
N SER A 185 4.29 -14.49 22.13
CA SER A 185 4.97 -15.79 22.25
C SER A 185 5.96 -16.07 21.12
N GLY A 186 6.03 -15.20 20.11
CA GLY A 186 6.82 -15.40 18.90
C GLY A 186 6.11 -16.22 17.81
N THR A 187 4.82 -16.49 17.96
CA THR A 187 4.04 -17.22 16.95
C THR A 187 3.74 -16.30 15.78
N LEU A 188 4.10 -16.72 14.56
CA LEU A 188 3.91 -15.91 13.35
C LEU A 188 2.43 -15.69 13.03
N LEU A 189 2.12 -14.49 12.55
CA LEU A 189 0.79 -14.04 12.18
C LEU A 189 0.81 -13.35 10.81
N ASN A 190 -0.08 -13.78 9.94
CA ASN A 190 -0.36 -13.13 8.67
C ASN A 190 -1.31 -11.94 8.87
N ILE A 191 -0.92 -10.75 8.42
CA ILE A 191 -1.72 -9.53 8.56
C ILE A 191 -2.02 -8.98 7.16
N ASN A 192 -3.17 -8.32 7.01
CA ASN A 192 -3.50 -7.67 5.74
C ASN A 192 -2.52 -6.51 5.45
N ALA A 193 -1.94 -6.51 4.25
CA ALA A 193 -0.95 -5.51 3.83
C ALA A 193 -1.48 -4.06 3.80
N ASP A 194 -2.76 -3.85 3.46
CA ASP A 194 -3.37 -2.51 3.53
C ASP A 194 -3.43 -2.03 4.99
N THR A 195 -3.79 -2.92 5.92
CA THR A 195 -3.82 -2.64 7.36
C THR A 195 -2.42 -2.32 7.91
N VAL A 196 -1.41 -3.09 7.54
CA VAL A 196 -0.01 -2.82 7.93
C VAL A 196 0.45 -1.48 7.37
N ALA A 197 0.18 -1.18 6.09
CA ALA A 197 0.57 0.09 5.48
C ALA A 197 -0.13 1.30 6.12
N ALA A 198 -1.42 1.18 6.45
CA ALA A 198 -2.16 2.21 7.17
C ALA A 198 -1.58 2.47 8.57
N ALA A 199 -1.29 1.41 9.33
CA ALA A 199 -0.73 1.52 10.67
C ALA A 199 0.71 2.08 10.67
N ILE A 200 1.53 1.69 9.70
CA ILE A 200 2.86 2.29 9.47
C ILE A 200 2.73 3.76 9.09
N GLY A 201 1.81 4.09 8.18
CA GLY A 201 1.53 5.47 7.79
C GLY A 201 1.17 6.35 8.98
N ALA A 202 0.29 5.87 9.86
CA ALA A 202 -0.07 6.56 11.10
C ALA A 202 1.13 6.68 12.06
N SER A 203 1.88 5.60 12.30
CA SER A 203 3.05 5.60 13.20
C SER A 203 4.17 6.55 12.74
N LEU A 204 4.30 6.76 11.42
CA LEU A 204 5.27 7.66 10.81
C LEU A 204 4.73 9.06 10.50
N GLN A 205 3.45 9.33 10.79
CA GLN A 205 2.77 10.57 10.41
C GLN A 205 2.99 10.91 8.93
N ALA A 206 2.76 9.92 8.07
CA ALA A 206 3.07 10.01 6.65
C ALA A 206 2.27 11.13 5.97
N GLU A 207 2.94 11.85 5.07
CA GLU A 207 2.29 12.87 4.23
C GLU A 207 1.30 12.23 3.27
N LYS A 208 1.66 11.04 2.75
CA LYS A 208 0.82 10.26 1.84
C LYS A 208 0.91 8.76 2.16
N LEU A 209 -0.23 8.11 2.14
CA LEU A 209 -0.34 6.66 1.93
C LEU A 209 -0.83 6.43 0.50
N ILE A 210 -0.09 5.66 -0.30
CA ILE A 210 -0.44 5.36 -1.69
C ILE A 210 -0.75 3.88 -1.78
N LEU A 211 -2.01 3.53 -2.02
CA LEU A 211 -2.49 2.16 -2.19
C LEU A 211 -2.53 1.81 -3.68
N CYS A 212 -1.47 1.17 -4.18
CA CYS A 212 -1.39 0.69 -5.55
C CYS A 212 -2.15 -0.63 -5.69
N THR A 213 -3.22 -0.61 -6.49
CA THR A 213 -4.14 -1.72 -6.69
C THR A 213 -4.29 -2.04 -8.19
N GLY A 214 -4.99 -3.13 -8.52
CA GLY A 214 -5.24 -3.50 -9.92
C GLY A 214 -6.39 -2.71 -10.55
N ALA A 215 -7.20 -2.04 -9.72
CA ALA A 215 -8.30 -1.16 -10.11
C ALA A 215 -7.80 0.28 -10.35
N PRO A 216 -8.50 1.09 -11.17
CA PRO A 216 -8.15 2.50 -11.41
C PRO A 216 -8.18 3.36 -10.13
N GLY A 217 -9.07 3.04 -9.20
CA GLY A 217 -9.25 3.76 -7.93
C GLY A 217 -10.51 3.25 -7.23
N ILE A 218 -11.17 4.13 -6.47
CA ILE A 218 -12.50 3.87 -5.91
C ILE A 218 -13.54 4.22 -6.98
N LEU A 219 -14.32 3.22 -7.37
CA LEU A 219 -15.42 3.41 -8.31
C LEU A 219 -16.69 3.73 -7.54
N ALA A 220 -17.44 4.68 -8.07
CA ALA A 220 -18.78 4.95 -7.60
C ALA A 220 -19.71 3.80 -8.05
N SER A 221 -19.52 3.20 -9.21
CA SER A 221 -20.25 1.98 -9.62
C SER A 221 -19.24 0.94 -10.05
N VAL A 222 -19.25 -0.22 -9.41
CA VAL A 222 -18.32 -1.32 -9.73
C VAL A 222 -18.45 -1.76 -11.20
N ASP A 223 -19.64 -1.62 -11.77
CA ASP A 223 -19.95 -1.99 -13.15
C ASP A 223 -19.64 -0.90 -14.19
N ASP A 224 -19.33 0.33 -13.78
CA ASP A 224 -18.94 1.42 -14.69
C ASP A 224 -17.52 1.90 -14.40
N PRO A 225 -16.51 1.51 -15.20
CA PRO A 225 -15.13 1.99 -15.06
C PRO A 225 -14.98 3.52 -15.14
N ARG A 226 -15.94 4.23 -15.76
CA ARG A 226 -15.93 5.70 -15.87
C ARG A 226 -16.42 6.39 -14.60
N SER A 227 -16.95 5.63 -13.65
CA SER A 227 -17.43 6.14 -12.37
C SER A 227 -16.31 6.36 -11.35
N LEU A 228 -15.06 6.52 -11.80
CA LEU A 228 -13.92 6.79 -10.92
C LEU A 228 -14.20 8.04 -10.09
N VAL A 229 -14.12 7.88 -8.78
CA VAL A 229 -14.19 9.00 -7.85
C VAL A 229 -12.80 9.60 -7.78
N SER A 230 -12.57 10.76 -8.40
CA SER A 230 -11.25 11.40 -8.35
C SER A 230 -10.89 11.89 -6.94
N TYR A 231 -11.89 12.36 -6.19
CA TYR A 231 -11.68 12.99 -4.89
C TYR A 231 -12.86 12.75 -3.93
N THR A 232 -12.55 12.40 -2.68
CA THR A 232 -13.56 12.22 -1.63
C THR A 232 -12.97 12.43 -0.23
N ASP A 233 -13.82 12.47 0.79
CA ASP A 233 -13.42 12.51 2.20
C ASP A 233 -13.95 11.28 2.96
N LEU A 234 -13.72 11.24 4.27
CA LEU A 234 -14.24 10.16 5.12
C LEU A 234 -15.77 10.08 5.12
N ALA A 235 -16.47 11.22 4.99
CA ALA A 235 -17.92 11.24 4.92
C ALA A 235 -18.43 10.64 3.60
N GLY A 236 -17.80 10.99 2.49
CA GLY A 236 -18.07 10.43 1.17
C GLY A 236 -17.75 8.95 1.08
N LEU A 237 -16.61 8.52 1.65
CA LEU A 237 -16.26 7.10 1.73
C LEU A 237 -17.30 6.31 2.55
N LYS A 238 -17.78 6.89 3.67
CA LYS A 238 -18.86 6.31 4.46
C LYS A 238 -20.16 6.20 3.65
N ARG A 239 -20.56 7.24 2.92
CA ARG A 239 -21.75 7.19 2.03
C ARG A 239 -21.65 6.08 1.01
N LEU A 240 -20.52 5.95 0.31
CA LEU A 240 -20.30 4.88 -0.66
C LEU A 240 -20.43 3.48 -0.03
N ARG A 241 -19.96 3.31 1.21
CA ARG A 241 -20.13 2.06 1.95
C ARG A 241 -21.59 1.81 2.30
N ASP A 242 -22.27 2.80 2.87
CA ASP A 242 -23.65 2.69 3.34
C ASP A 242 -24.64 2.48 2.16
N GLU A 243 -24.29 2.98 0.97
CA GLU A 243 -24.98 2.74 -0.31
C GLU A 243 -24.66 1.36 -0.94
N GLY A 244 -23.78 0.56 -0.33
CA GLY A 244 -23.41 -0.77 -0.84
C GLY A 244 -22.46 -0.76 -2.04
N ARG A 245 -21.82 0.38 -2.33
CA ARG A 245 -20.96 0.58 -3.51
C ARG A 245 -19.51 0.13 -3.29
N ILE A 246 -19.17 -0.15 -2.02
CA ILE A 246 -17.90 -0.74 -1.59
C ILE A 246 -18.15 -2.22 -1.26
N ALA A 247 -17.73 -3.11 -2.16
CA ALA A 247 -17.92 -4.56 -2.00
C ALA A 247 -16.59 -5.32 -1.78
N ASP A 248 -16.72 -6.53 -1.23
CA ASP A 248 -15.68 -7.56 -1.08
C ASP A 248 -14.32 -7.04 -0.59
N GLY A 249 -13.33 -6.97 -1.48
CA GLY A 249 -11.96 -6.57 -1.19
C GLY A 249 -11.76 -5.06 -0.99
N MET A 250 -12.75 -4.24 -1.35
CA MET A 250 -12.68 -2.80 -1.13
C MET A 250 -13.06 -2.42 0.31
N LEU A 251 -13.82 -3.26 1.02
CA LEU A 251 -14.22 -2.99 2.40
C LEU A 251 -13.02 -2.96 3.37
N PRO A 252 -12.11 -3.96 3.40
CA PRO A 252 -10.88 -3.87 4.21
C PRO A 252 -10.01 -2.67 3.83
N LYS A 253 -10.00 -2.30 2.54
CA LYS A 253 -9.22 -1.17 2.04
C LYS A 253 -9.80 0.17 2.48
N ALA A 254 -11.12 0.33 2.44
CA ALA A 254 -11.82 1.50 2.95
C ALA A 254 -11.58 1.68 4.45
N LEU A 255 -11.60 0.60 5.22
CA LEU A 255 -11.27 0.63 6.65
C LEU A 255 -9.80 1.03 6.88
N ALA A 256 -8.87 0.52 6.07
CA ALA A 256 -7.46 0.91 6.14
C ALA A 256 -7.25 2.40 5.80
N ILE A 257 -7.94 2.93 4.79
CA ILE A 257 -7.95 4.36 4.43
C ILE A 257 -8.46 5.19 5.62
N GLU A 258 -9.60 4.82 6.19
CA GLU A 258 -10.20 5.52 7.33
C GLU A 258 -9.26 5.53 8.53
N ASN A 259 -8.68 4.38 8.88
CA ASN A 259 -7.74 4.25 9.99
C ASN A 259 -6.46 5.06 9.76
N ALA A 260 -5.92 5.07 8.54
CA ALA A 260 -4.74 5.86 8.20
C ALA A 260 -5.00 7.37 8.42
N ILE A 261 -6.11 7.88 7.89
CA ILE A 261 -6.47 9.31 7.99
C ILE A 261 -6.73 9.70 9.44
N ARG A 262 -7.53 8.91 10.17
CA ARG A 262 -7.77 9.14 11.61
C ARG A 262 -6.49 9.05 12.44
N GLY A 263 -5.52 8.24 12.00
CA GLY A 263 -4.20 8.11 12.61
C GLY A 263 -3.21 9.24 12.26
N GLY A 264 -3.61 10.24 11.47
CA GLY A 264 -2.80 11.41 11.14
C GLY A 264 -2.15 11.39 9.75
N VAL A 265 -2.42 10.37 8.92
CA VAL A 265 -2.00 10.41 7.51
C VAL A 265 -2.79 11.50 6.79
N ARG A 266 -2.11 12.45 6.17
CA ARG A 266 -2.78 13.63 5.58
C ARG A 266 -3.60 13.29 4.35
N ARG A 267 -3.11 12.39 3.51
CA ARG A 267 -3.73 12.00 2.24
C ARG A 267 -3.57 10.52 1.99
N VAL A 268 -4.64 9.89 1.52
CA VAL A 268 -4.58 8.53 1.01
C VAL A 268 -4.95 8.53 -0.46
N HIS A 269 -4.06 8.00 -1.29
CA HIS A 269 -4.27 7.88 -2.73
C HIS A 269 -4.51 6.42 -3.08
N VAL A 270 -5.52 6.13 -3.88
CA VAL A 270 -5.77 4.79 -4.43
C VAL A 270 -5.52 4.87 -5.93
N VAL A 271 -4.47 4.21 -6.40
CA VAL A 271 -4.00 4.30 -7.79
C VAL A 271 -3.82 2.92 -8.39
N SER A 272 -3.88 2.84 -9.72
CA SER A 272 -3.62 1.59 -10.43
C SER A 272 -2.14 1.35 -10.67
N TYR A 273 -1.65 0.16 -10.34
CA TYR A 273 -0.31 -0.28 -10.79
C TYR A 273 -0.29 -0.65 -12.28
N ARG A 274 -1.45 -0.71 -12.96
CA ARG A 274 -1.50 -0.95 -14.42
C ARG A 274 -1.17 0.31 -15.22
N SER A 275 -1.30 1.48 -14.60
CA SER A 275 -0.86 2.72 -15.21
C SER A 275 0.67 2.83 -15.06
N PRO A 276 1.44 2.95 -16.15
CA PRO A 276 2.89 3.09 -16.09
C PRO A 276 3.33 4.38 -15.37
N GLU A 277 2.41 5.33 -15.19
CA GLU A 277 2.64 6.63 -14.55
C GLU A 277 1.74 6.82 -13.32
N GLY A 278 1.07 5.78 -12.82
CA GLY A 278 0.01 5.92 -11.81
C GLY A 278 0.45 6.61 -10.51
N ILE A 279 1.64 6.32 -9.98
CA ILE A 279 2.14 6.98 -8.77
C ILE A 279 2.59 8.39 -9.09
N LEU A 280 3.40 8.55 -10.14
CA LEU A 280 4.02 9.84 -10.45
C LEU A 280 2.99 10.87 -10.94
N GLY A 281 2.03 10.45 -11.77
CA GLY A 281 0.89 11.27 -12.17
C GLY A 281 0.13 11.77 -10.94
N GLU A 282 -0.22 10.87 -10.02
CA GLU A 282 -0.95 11.24 -8.81
C GLU A 282 -0.18 12.18 -7.85
N VAL A 283 1.16 12.09 -7.84
CA VAL A 283 2.00 12.93 -6.96
C VAL A 283 2.36 14.27 -7.58
N PHE A 284 2.54 14.32 -8.91
CA PHE A 284 3.13 15.45 -9.64
C PHE A 284 2.17 16.15 -10.61
N THR A 285 0.90 15.75 -10.70
CA THR A 285 -0.12 16.41 -11.52
C THR A 285 -1.41 16.68 -10.71
N ASN A 286 -2.21 17.64 -11.19
CA ASN A 286 -3.48 18.03 -10.57
C ASN A 286 -4.67 17.20 -11.04
N GLU A 287 -4.58 16.60 -12.23
CA GLU A 287 -5.70 15.82 -12.78
C GLU A 287 -5.89 14.51 -12.01
N GLY A 288 -4.84 14.01 -11.34
CA GLY A 288 -4.85 12.72 -10.67
C GLY A 288 -5.04 11.56 -11.66
N THR A 289 -4.65 10.35 -11.27
CA THR A 289 -4.92 9.14 -12.07
C THR A 289 -5.73 8.10 -11.30
N GLY A 290 -6.06 8.40 -10.05
CA GLY A 290 -6.86 7.54 -9.19
C GLY A 290 -7.80 8.33 -8.29
N THR A 291 -7.95 7.86 -7.04
CA THR A 291 -8.79 8.49 -6.02
C THR A 291 -7.95 9.07 -4.90
N LEU A 292 -8.08 10.36 -4.63
CA LEU A 292 -7.58 10.99 -3.42
C LEU A 292 -8.67 10.99 -2.33
N VAL A 293 -8.30 10.52 -1.14
CA VAL A 293 -9.13 10.55 0.08
C VAL A 293 -8.44 11.40 1.15
N VAL A 294 -9.20 12.31 1.75
CA VAL A 294 -8.76 13.17 2.86
C VAL A 294 -9.71 13.11 4.06
N ALA A 295 -9.35 13.77 5.17
CA ALA A 295 -10.20 13.86 6.34
C ALA A 295 -11.50 14.65 6.06
N ASP A 296 -11.35 15.85 5.49
CA ASP A 296 -12.42 16.76 5.10
C ASP A 296 -11.96 17.54 3.87
N VAL A 297 -12.78 17.53 2.82
CA VAL A 297 -12.49 18.23 1.57
C VAL A 297 -12.42 19.74 1.72
N ASN A 298 -13.14 20.31 2.69
CA ASN A 298 -13.23 21.74 2.91
C ASN A 298 -12.05 22.30 3.71
N ALA A 299 -11.24 21.42 4.33
CA ALA A 299 -10.11 21.78 5.17
C ALA A 299 -8.78 21.89 4.40
N LEU A 300 -8.77 21.62 3.08
CA LEU A 300 -7.58 21.80 2.27
C LEU A 300 -7.21 23.29 2.16
N THR A 301 -5.94 23.63 2.38
CA THR A 301 -5.44 25.00 2.19
C THR A 301 -5.51 25.42 0.71
N PRO A 302 -5.49 26.73 0.37
CA PRO A 302 -5.51 27.18 -1.02
C PRO A 302 -4.36 26.64 -1.89
N ALA A 303 -3.17 26.40 -1.30
CA ALA A 303 -2.06 25.77 -2.02
C ALA A 303 -2.31 24.27 -2.31
N GLU A 304 -3.08 23.62 -1.43
CA GLU A 304 -3.52 22.22 -1.57
C GLU A 304 -4.77 22.10 -2.45
N GLN A 305 -5.59 23.15 -2.54
CA GLN A 305 -6.68 23.31 -3.50
C GLN A 305 -6.16 23.69 -4.90
N LEU A 306 -5.03 24.40 -5.02
CA LEU A 306 -4.33 24.62 -6.30
C LEU A 306 -3.62 23.35 -6.82
N SER A 307 -3.48 22.34 -5.97
CA SER A 307 -2.97 21.00 -6.30
C SER A 307 -4.05 19.90 -6.20
N ALA A 308 -5.30 20.31 -6.04
CA ALA A 308 -6.51 19.54 -6.33
C ALA A 308 -7.19 20.22 -7.54
N PRO A 309 -8.00 19.51 -8.34
CA PRO A 309 -8.63 20.12 -9.52
C PRO A 309 -9.63 21.22 -9.16
#